data_AF-A0A1L9B1H1-F1
#
_entry.id   AF-A0A1L9B1H1-F1
#
_cell.length_a   1.000
_cell.length_b   1.000
_cell.length_c   1.000
_cell.angle_alpha   90.00
_cell.angle_beta   90.00
_cell.angle_gamma   90.00
#
_symmetry.space_group_name_H-M   'P 1'
#
loop_
_entity.id
_entity.type
_entity.pdbx_description
1 polymer ?
#
loop_
_entity_poly.entity_id
_entity_poly.type
_entity_poly.pdbx_seq_one_letter_code
_entity_poly.pdbx_strand_id
1 'polypeptide(L)'
;MWVKPSDLFRPCPDADITDTTCDLTYPSDVTPSHKTWLDNYFAGSHNPWQQTKYPFTGLGYTYDWCSGGTSPVGASEYIVRSGAVAQVIGYTTADVYCAK
;
A
#
# COMPACT_ATOMS: atom_id res chain seq x y z
N MET A 1 9.95 -2.56 9.68
CA MET A 1 9.15 -3.81 9.76
C MET A 1 9.72 -4.81 8.76
N TRP A 2 9.66 -6.11 9.07
CA TRP A 2 10.03 -7.19 8.16
C TRP A 2 8.87 -8.18 8.04
N VAL A 3 8.58 -8.60 6.82
CA VAL A 3 7.58 -9.61 6.45
C VAL A 3 8.18 -10.44 5.32
N LYS A 4 7.87 -11.72 5.26
CA LYS A 4 8.30 -12.57 4.14
C LYS A 4 7.69 -12.03 2.83
N PRO A 5 8.48 -11.84 1.75
CA PRO A 5 7.97 -11.26 0.49
C PRO A 5 6.76 -11.98 -0.12
N SER A 6 6.70 -13.32 -0.01
CA SER A 6 5.55 -14.11 -0.51
C SER A 6 4.23 -13.78 0.17
N ASP A 7 4.29 -13.17 1.35
CA ASP A 7 3.14 -12.86 2.19
C ASP A 7 2.73 -11.38 2.06
N LEU A 8 3.38 -10.65 1.15
CA LEU A 8 3.07 -9.27 0.79
C LEU A 8 2.43 -9.20 -0.61
N PHE A 9 1.64 -8.16 -0.81
CA PHE A 9 1.18 -7.71 -2.12
C PHE A 9 0.83 -6.22 -2.05
N ARG A 10 0.84 -5.53 -3.20
CA ARG A 10 0.44 -4.13 -3.26
C ARG A 10 -1.09 -3.96 -3.24
N PRO A 11 -1.61 -2.95 -2.52
CA PRO A 11 -3.04 -2.69 -2.42
C PRO A 11 -3.61 -1.90 -3.62
N CYS A 12 -3.38 -2.38 -4.84
CA CYS A 12 -3.76 -1.67 -6.07
C CYS A 12 -3.86 -2.65 -7.26
N PRO A 13 -4.22 -2.21 -8.48
CA PRO A 13 -4.44 -3.12 -9.61
C PRO A 13 -3.25 -4.02 -9.93
N ASP A 14 -2.04 -3.48 -9.85
CA ASP A 14 -0.81 -4.27 -9.86
C ASP A 14 -0.43 -4.71 -8.45
N ALA A 15 -0.24 -6.02 -8.26
CA ALA A 15 0.10 -6.60 -6.96
C ALA A 15 1.61 -6.69 -6.71
N ASP A 16 2.46 -6.38 -7.70
CA ASP A 16 3.91 -6.58 -7.63
C ASP A 16 4.57 -5.71 -6.54
N ILE A 17 5.27 -6.36 -5.62
CA ILE A 17 5.90 -5.70 -4.48
C ILE A 17 7.23 -5.01 -4.83
N THR A 18 7.78 -5.28 -6.01
CA THR A 18 9.09 -4.79 -6.46
C THR A 18 9.03 -3.46 -7.21
N ASP A 19 7.84 -3.05 -7.66
CA ASP A 19 7.64 -1.74 -8.25
C ASP A 19 7.79 -0.61 -7.24
N THR A 20 7.97 0.63 -7.70
CA THR A 20 8.02 1.84 -6.85
C THR A 20 6.70 2.63 -6.85
N THR A 21 5.88 2.42 -7.86
CA THR A 21 4.55 3.01 -8.06
C THR A 21 3.58 1.93 -8.50
N CYS A 22 2.28 2.15 -8.33
CA CYS A 22 1.30 1.22 -8.87
C CYS A 22 0.71 1.67 -10.19
N ASP A 23 0.53 0.72 -11.10
CA ASP A 23 -0.27 0.94 -12.30
C ASP A 23 -1.75 1.13 -11.96
N LEU A 24 -2.39 2.02 -12.70
CA LEU A 24 -3.82 2.32 -12.55
C LEU A 24 -4.72 1.29 -13.26
N THR A 25 -4.12 0.36 -13.99
CA THR A 25 -4.82 -0.68 -14.75
C THR A 25 -4.28 -2.05 -14.39
N TYR A 26 -5.15 -3.04 -14.45
CA TYR A 26 -4.78 -4.43 -14.23
C TYR A 26 -3.79 -4.93 -15.29
N PRO A 27 -2.64 -5.52 -14.88
CA PRO A 27 -1.76 -6.20 -15.82
C PRO A 27 -2.45 -7.45 -16.39
N SER A 28 -1.95 -7.95 -17.52
CA SER A 28 -2.59 -9.06 -18.25
C SER A 28 -2.65 -10.37 -17.47
N ASP A 29 -1.74 -10.56 -16.53
CA ASP A 29 -1.55 -11.77 -15.72
C ASP A 29 -2.18 -11.66 -14.32
N VAL A 30 -2.89 -10.56 -14.01
CA VAL A 30 -3.51 -10.41 -12.70
C VAL A 30 -4.52 -11.53 -12.42
N THR A 31 -4.47 -12.05 -11.19
CA THR A 31 -5.37 -13.13 -10.77
C THR A 31 -6.80 -12.63 -10.56
N PRO A 32 -7.83 -13.44 -10.88
CA PRO A 32 -9.22 -13.12 -10.57
C PRO A 32 -9.47 -12.86 -9.08
N SER A 33 -8.77 -13.59 -8.20
CA SER A 33 -8.85 -13.41 -6.75
C SER A 33 -8.40 -12.03 -6.29
N HIS A 34 -7.33 -11.49 -6.90
CA HIS A 34 -6.84 -10.14 -6.58
C HIS A 34 -7.83 -9.07 -7.04
N LYS A 35 -8.37 -9.20 -8.25
CA LYS A 35 -9.44 -8.34 -8.77
C LYS A 35 -10.63 -8.30 -7.81
N THR A 36 -11.18 -9.46 -7.46
CA THR A 36 -12.32 -9.56 -6.54
C THR A 36 -12.01 -8.98 -5.15
N TRP A 37 -10.79 -9.22 -4.65
CA TRP A 37 -10.36 -8.64 -3.37
C TRP A 37 -10.34 -7.11 -3.43
N LEU A 38 -9.70 -6.54 -4.46
CA LEU A 38 -9.54 -5.10 -4.62
C LEU A 38 -10.91 -4.42 -4.80
N ASP A 39 -11.77 -4.97 -5.65
CA ASP A 39 -13.11 -4.45 -5.91
C ASP A 39 -13.96 -4.43 -4.63
N ASN A 40 -13.96 -5.53 -3.86
CA ASN A 40 -14.68 -5.62 -2.59
C ASN A 40 -14.12 -4.65 -1.54
N TYR A 41 -12.79 -4.52 -1.49
CA TYR A 41 -12.13 -3.60 -0.58
C TYR A 41 -12.50 -2.14 -0.91
N PHE A 42 -12.47 -1.75 -2.19
CA PHE A 42 -12.84 -0.40 -2.61
C PHE A 42 -14.33 -0.14 -2.35
N ALA A 43 -15.20 -1.08 -2.71
CA ALA A 43 -16.64 -0.97 -2.48
C ALA A 43 -17.00 -0.85 -0.98
N GLY A 44 -16.22 -1.46 -0.10
CA GLY A 44 -16.35 -1.28 1.34
C GLY A 44 -15.78 0.06 1.79
N SER A 45 -14.46 0.19 1.68
CA SER A 45 -13.72 1.30 2.26
C SER A 45 -14.12 2.67 1.67
N HIS A 46 -14.49 2.70 0.39
CA HIS A 46 -14.85 3.93 -0.36
C HIS A 46 -16.33 4.28 -0.38
N ASN A 47 -17.13 3.54 0.37
CA ASN A 47 -18.53 3.84 0.50
C ASN A 47 -18.75 5.00 1.51
N PRO A 48 -19.42 6.10 1.12
CA PRO A 48 -19.71 7.21 2.02
C PRO A 48 -20.50 6.76 3.26
N TRP A 49 -21.28 5.70 3.15
CA TRP A 49 -22.18 5.18 4.18
C TRP A 49 -21.53 4.16 5.14
N GLN A 50 -20.26 3.79 4.94
CA GLN A 50 -19.54 2.89 5.86
C GLN A 50 -18.76 3.64 6.94
N GLN A 51 -18.68 3.05 8.15
CA GLN A 51 -17.97 3.62 9.29
C GLN A 51 -16.44 3.51 9.16
N THR A 52 -15.92 2.41 8.60
CA THR A 52 -14.48 2.20 8.42
C THR A 52 -14.02 2.90 7.15
N LYS A 53 -13.03 3.80 7.27
CA LYS A 53 -12.46 4.57 6.15
C LYS A 53 -10.97 4.26 5.99
N TYR A 54 -10.60 3.88 4.76
CA TYR A 54 -9.31 3.92 4.05
C TYR A 54 -7.98 3.61 4.76
N PRO A 55 -7.43 2.40 4.59
CA PRO A 55 -6.01 2.16 4.89
C PRO A 55 -4.99 2.49 3.78
N PHE A 56 -5.38 2.77 2.52
CA PHE A 56 -4.41 3.06 1.44
C PHE A 56 -4.98 3.84 0.25
N THR A 57 -4.09 4.44 -0.56
CA THR A 57 -4.41 5.30 -1.71
C THR A 57 -4.76 4.57 -3.01
N GLY A 58 -4.26 3.34 -3.18
CA GLY A 58 -4.31 2.62 -4.45
C GLY A 58 -3.24 3.05 -5.46
N LEU A 59 -2.34 3.97 -5.10
CA LEU A 59 -1.23 4.43 -5.95
C LEU A 59 0.10 3.72 -5.62
N GLY A 60 0.10 2.92 -4.54
CA GLY A 60 1.30 2.21 -4.06
C GLY A 60 2.21 3.03 -3.16
N TYR A 61 1.80 4.26 -2.81
CA TYR A 61 2.52 5.14 -1.90
C TYR A 61 1.57 6.07 -1.14
N THR A 62 2.01 6.50 0.04
CA THR A 62 1.35 7.54 0.82
C THR A 62 1.86 8.92 0.39
N TYR A 63 1.00 9.94 0.40
CA TYR A 63 1.37 11.26 -0.08
C TYR A 63 2.06 12.12 1.00
N ASP A 64 3.14 12.79 0.62
CA ASP A 64 3.76 13.95 1.30
C ASP A 64 4.01 13.78 2.81
N TRP A 65 4.92 12.88 3.16
CA TRP A 65 5.43 12.76 4.54
C TRP A 65 6.38 13.90 4.92
N CYS A 66 6.88 14.64 3.94
CA CYS A 66 7.89 15.67 4.09
C CYS A 66 7.30 17.06 3.89
N SER A 67 6.22 17.33 4.63
CA SER A 67 5.46 18.57 4.52
C SER A 67 6.37 19.80 4.70
N GLY A 68 6.31 20.73 3.74
CA GLY A 68 7.18 21.91 3.70
C GLY A 68 8.54 21.70 3.02
N GLY A 69 8.85 20.47 2.60
CA GLY A 69 9.99 20.15 1.74
C GLY A 69 9.73 20.46 0.26
N THR A 70 10.77 20.30 -0.56
CA THR A 70 10.72 20.58 -2.01
C THR A 70 10.24 19.40 -2.86
N SER A 71 10.04 18.22 -2.26
CA SER A 71 9.60 17.02 -2.97
C SER A 71 8.52 16.27 -2.16
N PRO A 72 7.31 16.08 -2.71
CA PRO A 72 6.26 15.33 -2.03
C PRO A 72 6.58 13.82 -2.11
N VAL A 73 7.28 13.32 -1.10
CA VAL A 73 7.64 11.90 -0.99
C VAL A 73 6.92 11.27 0.19
N GLY A 74 6.55 10.00 0.06
CA GLY A 74 6.00 9.23 1.17
C GLY A 74 6.24 7.73 1.00
N ALA A 75 5.95 6.98 2.05
CA ALA A 75 6.31 5.57 2.13
C ALA A 75 5.43 4.71 1.20
N SER A 76 6.01 3.64 0.65
CA SER A 76 5.27 2.65 -0.12
C SER A 76 4.23 1.90 0.72
N GLU A 77 3.12 1.53 0.09
CA GLU A 77 1.99 0.83 0.72
C GLU A 77 1.99 -0.66 0.37
N TYR A 78 1.75 -1.52 1.38
CA TYR A 78 1.70 -2.98 1.23
C TYR A 78 0.61 -3.59 2.11
N ILE A 79 0.08 -4.75 1.70
CA ILE A 79 -0.81 -5.58 2.51
C ILE A 79 -0.10 -6.85 2.93
N VAL A 80 -0.18 -7.15 4.23
CA VAL A 80 0.28 -8.41 4.82
C VAL A 80 -0.88 -9.40 4.79
N ARG A 81 -0.65 -10.60 4.23
CA ARG A 81 -1.65 -11.67 4.20
C ARG A 81 -2.01 -12.11 5.61
N SER A 82 -3.28 -12.48 5.80
CA SER A 82 -3.75 -13.02 7.09
C SER A 82 -2.94 -14.28 7.48
N GLY A 83 -2.56 -14.35 8.75
CA GLY A 83 -1.73 -15.44 9.28
C GLY A 83 -0.22 -15.32 9.04
N ALA A 84 0.23 -14.32 8.27
CA ALA A 84 1.66 -14.06 8.10
C ALA A 84 2.28 -13.42 9.35
N VAL A 85 3.59 -13.59 9.51
CA VAL A 85 4.35 -13.00 10.61
C VAL A 85 4.95 -11.67 10.16
N ALA A 86 4.59 -10.60 10.85
CA ALA A 86 5.23 -9.29 10.72
C ALA A 86 6.08 -8.99 11.95
N GLN A 87 7.34 -8.61 11.74
CA GLN A 87 8.29 -8.30 12.80
C GLN A 87 8.66 -6.82 12.78
N VAL A 88 8.57 -6.15 13.93
CA VAL A 88 9.08 -4.78 14.08
C VAL A 88 10.58 -4.85 14.36
N ILE A 89 11.37 -4.73 13.30
CA ILE A 89 12.85 -4.73 13.38
C ILE A 89 13.46 -3.35 13.62
N GLY A 90 12.64 -2.30 13.67
CA GLY A 90 13.07 -0.92 13.83
C GLY A 90 11.98 0.07 13.42
N TYR A 91 12.22 1.34 13.74
CA TYR A 91 11.36 2.48 13.40
C TYR A 91 12.24 3.68 13.01
N THR A 92 11.66 4.62 12.27
CA THR A 92 12.29 5.91 11.93
C THR A 92 11.29 7.03 12.23
N THR A 93 11.79 8.24 12.48
CA THR A 93 10.93 9.43 12.52
C THR A 93 10.71 9.97 11.10
N ALA A 94 9.67 10.78 10.92
CA ALA A 94 9.42 11.49 9.68
C ALA A 94 10.59 12.41 9.32
N ASP A 95 11.13 13.17 10.28
CA ASP A 95 12.29 14.05 10.07
C ASP A 95 13.50 13.29 9.50
N VAL A 96 13.81 12.11 10.04
CA VAL A 96 14.92 11.26 9.55
C VAL A 96 14.61 10.66 8.19
N TYR A 97 13.35 10.30 7.92
CA TYR A 97 12.91 9.82 6.61
C TYR A 97 13.06 10.92 5.54
N CYS A 98 12.73 12.16 5.89
CA CYS A 98 12.69 13.32 5.01
C CYS A 98 14.02 14.05 4.82
N ALA A 99 15.03 13.75 5.64
CA ALA A 99 16.36 14.34 5.53
C ALA A 99 17.23 13.73 4.40
N LYS A 100 16.65 12.95 3.50
CA LYS A 100 17.34 12.19 2.44
C LYS A 100 17.27 12.87 1.08
#